data_AF-A0A0L0UYQ4-F1
#
_entry.id   AF-A0A0L0UYQ4-F1
#
_cell.length_a   1.000
_cell.length_b   1.000
_cell.length_c   1.000
_cell.angle_alpha   90.00
_cell.angle_beta   90.00
_cell.angle_gamma   90.00
#
_symmetry.space_group_name_H-M   'P 1'
#
loop_
_entity.id
_entity.type
_entity.pdbx_description
1 polymer ?
#
loop_
_entity_poly.entity_id
_entity_poly.type
_entity_poly.pdbx_seq_one_letter_code
_entity_poly.pdbx_strand_id
1 'polypeptide(L)'
;MEPSQTHKRTHSKLNKDTDETRMMDLRLRFKKMHPHDFQSDESFDLFFEDAKEHLVSKYLHDLEQFFSRLPPNVTRDLSWQCFVQGNLMTFASLTKNLSLETNNMKHTAIRLACLRRYPQLYDPSRLDTSTMRRALEAESKEDGRAILEAGPRPVFNSRVSGGVIQKGYQSPYLHSPVIVDPILDTLNEYAIEWNNSIYMGPYAALIGPSTSGKSRLLMETAQHICVVYICLRPKDLPGFPPRSALADFILNTAVTDETYYTSLLACIFQVVANFFSIQHPNGKMTDRLKKWNDYTEVASSGSLDIANPTQEKFTADVVKEMQNFLTGPPANLQKAAKDMANSTKFINLRSSTGVLLALDEARALLQSPIPDNDTFFRIFRGTIHNIPTGMGIFILLVDTTSHVANFSIKSTFDSGGRYKFERKNRLYEPIYQIASFDAMVSPDPPQSWGALVSPERLFKYGSLIFGAYFRDAHAEQQSTEAIYSAILELAFFKFHESMAPLTSTRSSLHLMLLTAITSAHNCDMVMSNYPSQFTLAAAAVNYLQDENKWIQCINALITIVLHGLDAAGGAGELAS
;
A
#
# COMPACT_ATOMS: atom_id res chain seq x y z
N MET A 1 -77.10 31.58 13.41
CA MET A 1 -77.18 30.18 13.88
C MET A 1 -77.59 29.33 12.70
N GLU A 2 -76.62 28.73 12.03
CA GLU A 2 -76.77 27.57 11.13
C GLU A 2 -75.46 26.77 11.26
N PRO A 3 -75.49 25.44 11.48
CA PRO A 3 -74.29 24.68 11.76
C PRO A 3 -73.67 24.03 10.51
N SER A 4 -72.34 23.95 10.55
CA SER A 4 -71.44 23.47 9.50
C SER A 4 -71.57 21.97 9.21
N GLN A 5 -71.55 21.60 7.92
CA GLN A 5 -71.26 20.23 7.46
C GLN A 5 -69.76 20.05 7.18
N THR A 6 -69.12 19.19 7.95
CA THR A 6 -67.75 18.71 7.72
C THR A 6 -67.79 17.36 6.99
N HIS A 7 -67.30 17.33 5.75
CA HIS A 7 -67.06 16.11 4.99
C HIS A 7 -65.97 15.24 5.64
N LYS A 8 -66.33 14.01 6.06
CA LYS A 8 -65.36 12.93 6.34
C LYS A 8 -65.24 12.01 5.13
N ARG A 9 -64.08 12.03 4.47
CA ARG A 9 -63.67 11.08 3.43
C ARG A 9 -63.28 9.74 4.06
N THR A 10 -63.90 8.66 3.59
CA THR A 10 -63.60 7.27 3.94
C THR A 10 -62.52 6.73 2.98
N HIS A 11 -61.23 6.90 3.31
CA HIS A 11 -60.13 6.43 2.43
C HIS A 11 -58.96 5.74 3.15
N SER A 12 -59.14 5.20 4.36
CA SER A 12 -58.02 4.68 5.17
C SER A 12 -58.02 3.16 5.43
N LYS A 13 -59.05 2.39 5.05
CA LYS A 13 -59.13 0.96 5.39
C LYS A 13 -58.76 -0.03 4.28
N LEU A 14 -58.72 0.39 3.00
CA LEU A 14 -58.48 -0.55 1.89
C LEU A 14 -56.98 -0.81 1.58
N ASN A 15 -56.08 0.12 1.91
CA ASN A 15 -54.64 -0.02 1.59
C ASN A 15 -53.88 -0.90 2.58
N LYS A 16 -54.27 -0.95 3.87
CA LYS A 16 -53.57 -1.74 4.89
C LYS A 16 -53.63 -3.26 4.65
N ASP A 17 -54.79 -3.77 4.25
CA ASP A 17 -54.96 -5.21 3.99
C ASP A 17 -54.16 -5.70 2.77
N THR A 18 -53.90 -4.81 1.81
CA THR A 18 -53.13 -5.14 0.61
C THR A 18 -51.62 -5.18 0.90
N ASP A 19 -51.13 -4.28 1.74
CA ASP A 19 -49.72 -4.21 2.13
C ASP A 19 -49.32 -5.37 3.07
N GLU A 20 -50.17 -5.74 4.03
CA GLU A 20 -49.93 -6.90 4.90
C GLU A 20 -49.90 -8.22 4.11
N THR A 21 -50.79 -8.37 3.11
CA THR A 21 -50.82 -9.56 2.25
C THR A 21 -49.55 -9.68 1.40
N ARG A 22 -49.02 -8.57 0.87
CA ARG A 22 -47.79 -8.55 0.07
C ARG A 22 -46.55 -8.83 0.91
N MET A 23 -46.49 -8.29 2.13
CA MET A 23 -45.40 -8.58 3.06
C MET A 23 -45.38 -10.07 3.44
N MET A 24 -46.55 -10.68 3.68
CA MET A 24 -46.65 -12.12 3.95
C MET A 24 -46.18 -12.99 2.78
N ASP A 25 -46.52 -12.62 1.53
CA ASP A 25 -46.03 -13.32 0.33
C ASP A 25 -44.49 -13.26 0.22
N LEU A 26 -43.92 -12.07 0.38
CA LEU A 26 -42.46 -11.89 0.37
C LEU A 26 -41.76 -12.69 1.47
N ARG A 27 -42.36 -12.75 2.67
CA ARG A 27 -41.85 -13.55 3.79
C ARG A 27 -41.86 -15.04 3.47
N LEU A 28 -42.94 -15.54 2.88
CA LEU A 28 -43.04 -16.95 2.50
C LEU A 28 -42.02 -17.33 1.41
N ARG A 29 -41.85 -16.45 0.41
CA ARG A 29 -40.84 -16.60 -0.65
C ARG A 29 -39.42 -16.55 -0.06
N PHE A 30 -39.17 -15.65 0.88
CA PHE A 30 -37.87 -15.56 1.56
C PHE A 30 -37.50 -16.86 2.27
N LYS A 31 -38.43 -17.44 3.05
CA LYS A 31 -38.23 -18.74 3.72
C LYS A 31 -37.92 -19.86 2.75
N LYS A 32 -38.65 -19.91 1.64
CA LYS A 32 -38.43 -20.91 0.58
C LYS A 32 -37.03 -20.80 -0.03
N MET A 33 -36.51 -19.58 -0.16
CA MET A 33 -35.19 -19.32 -0.75
C MET A 33 -34.03 -19.43 0.24
N HIS A 34 -34.29 -19.46 1.55
CA HIS A 34 -33.28 -19.59 2.61
C HIS A 34 -33.63 -20.73 3.57
N PRO A 35 -33.69 -21.99 3.10
CA PRO A 35 -34.16 -23.12 3.91
C PRO A 35 -33.23 -23.47 5.10
N HIS A 36 -31.98 -22.99 5.07
CA HIS A 36 -31.00 -23.16 6.16
C HIS A 36 -30.84 -21.92 7.05
N ASP A 37 -31.71 -20.93 6.91
CA ASP A 37 -31.79 -19.82 7.87
C ASP A 37 -32.72 -20.22 9.03
N PHE A 38 -32.13 -20.73 10.11
CA PHE A 38 -32.87 -21.16 11.31
C PHE A 38 -33.60 -20.00 12.02
N GLN A 39 -33.26 -18.75 11.69
CA GLN A 39 -33.91 -17.53 12.18
C GLN A 39 -34.60 -16.78 11.03
N SER A 40 -35.07 -17.49 9.99
CA SER A 40 -35.61 -16.90 8.75
C SER A 40 -36.68 -15.81 8.94
N ASP A 41 -37.50 -15.87 9.99
CA ASP A 41 -38.48 -14.81 10.31
C ASP A 41 -37.78 -13.51 10.76
N GLU A 42 -36.88 -13.59 11.73
CA GLU A 42 -36.12 -12.44 12.25
C GLU A 42 -35.16 -11.89 11.18
N SER A 43 -34.50 -12.77 10.44
CA SER A 43 -33.66 -12.44 9.29
C SER A 43 -34.43 -11.69 8.20
N PHE A 44 -35.69 -12.10 7.94
CA PHE A 44 -36.56 -11.42 6.98
C PHE A 44 -36.95 -10.04 7.49
N ASP A 45 -37.35 -9.92 8.76
CA ASP A 45 -37.81 -8.66 9.34
C ASP A 45 -36.70 -7.60 9.33
N LEU A 46 -35.48 -7.97 9.73
CA LEU A 46 -34.30 -7.09 9.66
C LEU A 46 -33.98 -6.67 8.22
N PHE A 47 -34.03 -7.62 7.28
CA PHE A 47 -33.76 -7.31 5.88
C PHE A 47 -34.84 -6.42 5.25
N PHE A 48 -36.10 -6.65 5.59
CA PHE A 48 -37.23 -5.87 5.11
C PHE A 48 -37.22 -4.45 5.69
N GLU A 49 -36.87 -4.29 6.96
CA GLU A 49 -36.71 -3.00 7.60
C GLU A 49 -35.63 -2.17 6.90
N ASP A 50 -34.49 -2.77 6.59
CA ASP A 50 -33.36 -2.07 5.97
C ASP A 50 -33.54 -1.82 4.46
N ALA A 51 -33.96 -2.83 3.70
CA ALA A 51 -33.98 -2.78 2.24
C ALA A 51 -35.29 -2.19 1.68
N LYS A 52 -36.37 -2.24 2.48
CA LYS A 52 -37.75 -1.93 2.06
C LYS A 52 -38.27 -2.88 0.97
N GLU A 53 -39.59 -2.88 0.77
CA GLU A 53 -40.31 -3.83 -0.09
C GLU A 53 -39.69 -4.00 -1.50
N HIS A 54 -39.37 -2.88 -2.16
CA HIS A 54 -38.87 -2.90 -3.54
C HIS A 54 -37.54 -3.65 -3.70
N LEU A 55 -36.57 -3.49 -2.79
CA LEU A 55 -35.29 -4.20 -2.86
C LEU A 55 -35.43 -5.65 -2.40
N VAL A 56 -36.29 -5.95 -1.41
CA VAL A 56 -36.57 -7.34 -1.01
C VAL A 56 -37.20 -8.12 -2.15
N SER A 57 -38.20 -7.53 -2.83
CA SER A 57 -38.86 -8.16 -3.97
C SER A 57 -37.89 -8.40 -5.13
N LYS A 58 -37.05 -7.41 -5.44
CA LYS A 58 -36.00 -7.53 -6.45
C LYS A 58 -34.98 -8.62 -6.09
N TYR A 59 -34.49 -8.62 -4.84
CA TYR A 59 -33.56 -9.63 -4.35
C TYR A 59 -34.12 -11.05 -4.51
N LEU A 60 -35.36 -11.28 -4.09
CA LEU A 60 -35.99 -12.60 -4.20
C LEU A 60 -36.19 -13.03 -5.66
N HIS A 61 -36.59 -12.10 -6.54
CA HIS A 61 -36.72 -12.38 -7.96
C HIS A 61 -35.37 -12.75 -8.60
N ASP A 62 -34.34 -11.95 -8.36
CA ASP A 62 -33.00 -12.15 -8.91
C ASP A 62 -32.35 -13.43 -8.34
N LEU A 63 -32.61 -13.75 -7.06
CA LEU A 63 -32.15 -14.97 -6.41
C LEU A 63 -32.85 -16.22 -6.95
N GLU A 64 -34.16 -16.17 -7.20
CA GLU A 64 -34.91 -17.26 -7.86
C GLU A 64 -34.35 -17.55 -9.25
N GLN A 65 -34.08 -16.49 -10.04
CA GLN A 65 -33.44 -16.64 -11.34
C GLN A 65 -32.03 -17.21 -11.21
N PHE A 66 -31.24 -16.76 -10.25
CA PHE A 66 -29.89 -17.25 -10.02
C PHE A 66 -29.88 -18.74 -9.63
N PHE A 67 -30.75 -19.14 -8.69
CA PHE A 67 -30.86 -20.53 -8.23
C PHE A 67 -31.44 -21.47 -9.27
N SER A 68 -32.27 -21.00 -10.20
CA SER A 68 -32.76 -21.83 -11.31
C SER A 68 -31.66 -22.28 -12.28
N ARG A 69 -30.51 -21.59 -12.29
CA ARG A 69 -29.33 -21.95 -13.09
C ARG A 69 -28.39 -22.91 -12.37
N LEU A 70 -28.72 -23.29 -11.13
CA LEU A 70 -27.88 -24.12 -10.27
C LEU A 70 -28.63 -25.40 -9.86
N PRO A 71 -27.95 -26.55 -9.76
CA PRO A 71 -28.60 -27.77 -9.32
C PRO A 71 -29.10 -27.62 -7.87
N PRO A 72 -30.38 -27.94 -7.57
CA PRO A 72 -30.91 -27.85 -6.22
C PRO A 72 -30.31 -28.96 -5.35
N ASN A 73 -29.51 -28.59 -4.36
CA ASN A 73 -28.98 -29.51 -3.37
C ASN A 73 -28.66 -28.78 -2.05
N VAL A 74 -28.49 -29.56 -0.99
CA VAL A 74 -28.19 -29.06 0.38
C VAL A 74 -26.89 -28.24 0.39
N THR A 75 -25.89 -28.65 -0.40
CA THR A 75 -24.60 -27.96 -0.48
C THR A 75 -24.74 -26.53 -1.01
N ARG A 76 -25.58 -26.30 -2.02
CA ARG A 76 -25.90 -24.99 -2.59
C ARG A 76 -26.49 -24.08 -1.51
N ASP A 77 -27.53 -24.57 -0.83
CA ASP A 77 -28.30 -23.78 0.12
C ASP A 77 -27.46 -23.44 1.36
N LEU A 78 -26.67 -24.40 1.87
CA LEU A 78 -25.75 -24.19 2.99
C LEU A 78 -24.63 -23.22 2.61
N SER A 79 -23.99 -23.40 1.45
CA SER A 79 -22.88 -22.55 1.00
C SER A 79 -23.33 -21.10 0.79
N TRP A 80 -24.51 -20.91 0.20
CA TRP A 80 -25.10 -19.60 0.03
C TRP A 80 -25.38 -18.92 1.37
N GLN A 81 -26.00 -19.63 2.31
CA GLN A 81 -26.33 -19.09 3.62
C GLN A 81 -25.07 -18.67 4.40
N CYS A 82 -24.04 -19.52 4.44
CA CYS A 82 -22.77 -19.21 5.11
C CYS A 82 -22.11 -17.97 4.51
N PHE A 83 -22.12 -17.83 3.18
CA PHE A 83 -21.51 -16.70 2.50
C PHE A 83 -22.25 -15.37 2.74
N VAL A 84 -23.58 -15.39 2.68
CA VAL A 84 -24.42 -14.20 2.89
C VAL A 84 -24.36 -13.70 4.34
N GLN A 85 -24.30 -14.60 5.31
CA GLN A 85 -24.08 -14.26 6.71
C GLN A 85 -22.61 -13.87 6.99
N GLY A 86 -21.71 -14.26 6.07
CA GLY A 86 -20.25 -14.16 6.14
C GLY A 86 -19.63 -14.88 7.32
N ASN A 87 -20.13 -16.09 7.57
CA ASN A 87 -19.58 -17.04 8.51
C ASN A 87 -18.76 -18.07 7.73
N LEU A 88 -17.45 -18.14 7.98
CA LEU A 88 -16.56 -19.26 7.59
C LEU A 88 -16.46 -19.59 6.08
N MET A 89 -17.04 -18.76 5.20
CA MET A 89 -17.13 -19.02 3.76
C MET A 89 -16.57 -17.85 2.93
N THR A 90 -15.47 -18.08 2.22
CA THR A 90 -14.89 -17.11 1.28
C THR A 90 -15.56 -17.17 -0.09
N PHE A 91 -15.41 -16.12 -0.90
CA PHE A 91 -15.94 -16.12 -2.26
C PHE A 91 -15.31 -17.20 -3.15
N ALA A 92 -14.04 -17.53 -2.91
CA ALA A 92 -13.35 -18.62 -3.60
C ALA A 92 -14.00 -19.99 -3.28
N SER A 93 -14.28 -20.24 -2.00
CA SER A 93 -14.97 -21.47 -1.56
C SER A 93 -16.40 -21.54 -2.10
N LEU A 94 -17.14 -20.42 -2.09
CA LEU A 94 -18.46 -20.32 -2.70
C LEU A 94 -18.43 -20.69 -4.18
N THR A 95 -17.51 -20.09 -4.94
CA THR A 95 -17.35 -20.31 -6.38
C THR A 95 -17.10 -21.78 -6.70
N LYS A 96 -16.28 -22.45 -5.88
CA LYS A 96 -15.98 -23.88 -6.02
C LYS A 96 -17.18 -24.75 -5.67
N ASN A 97 -17.87 -24.47 -4.56
CA ASN A 97 -19.00 -25.28 -4.10
C ASN A 97 -20.23 -25.19 -5.02
N LEU A 98 -20.42 -24.03 -5.65
CA LEU A 98 -21.54 -23.76 -6.56
C LEU A 98 -21.18 -23.93 -8.04
N SER A 99 -19.92 -24.30 -8.35
CA SER A 99 -19.41 -24.41 -9.72
C SER A 99 -19.74 -23.17 -10.57
N LEU A 100 -19.44 -21.97 -10.06
CA LEU A 100 -19.73 -20.72 -10.78
C LEU A 100 -18.70 -20.52 -11.91
N GLU A 101 -19.00 -21.02 -13.11
CA GLU A 101 -18.08 -21.04 -14.25
C GLU A 101 -17.91 -19.67 -14.92
N THR A 102 -19.00 -18.90 -15.05
CA THR A 102 -18.98 -17.63 -15.80
C THR A 102 -18.78 -16.42 -14.88
N ASN A 103 -18.11 -15.38 -15.39
CA ASN A 103 -17.97 -14.10 -14.69
C ASN A 103 -19.34 -13.46 -14.37
N ASN A 104 -20.33 -13.63 -15.25
CA ASN A 104 -21.68 -13.14 -15.01
C ASN A 104 -22.33 -13.79 -13.77
N MET A 105 -22.19 -15.11 -13.61
CA MET A 105 -22.69 -15.81 -12.42
C MET A 105 -21.97 -15.35 -11.15
N LYS A 106 -20.65 -15.19 -11.21
CA LYS A 106 -19.83 -14.65 -10.11
C LYS A 106 -20.27 -13.25 -9.70
N HIS A 107 -20.44 -12.35 -10.67
CA HIS A 107 -20.89 -10.98 -10.39
C HIS A 107 -22.32 -10.93 -9.84
N THR A 108 -23.21 -11.78 -10.33
CA THR A 108 -24.58 -11.90 -9.83
C THR A 108 -24.58 -12.36 -8.37
N ALA A 109 -23.80 -13.38 -8.03
CA ALA A 109 -23.65 -13.87 -6.66
C ALA A 109 -23.15 -12.78 -5.70
N ILE A 110 -22.12 -12.02 -6.10
CA ILE A 110 -21.58 -10.90 -5.31
C ILE A 110 -22.63 -9.82 -5.08
N ARG A 111 -23.38 -9.42 -6.12
CA ARG A 111 -24.41 -8.38 -6.01
C ARG A 111 -25.54 -8.80 -5.07
N LEU A 112 -26.03 -10.02 -5.22
CA LEU A 112 -27.08 -10.58 -4.37
C LEU A 112 -26.64 -10.66 -2.90
N ALA A 113 -25.44 -11.16 -2.65
CA ALA A 113 -24.90 -11.24 -1.29
C ALA A 113 -24.66 -9.85 -0.67
N CYS A 114 -24.14 -8.91 -1.46
CA CYS A 114 -23.91 -7.53 -1.01
C CYS A 114 -25.22 -6.82 -0.66
N LEU A 115 -26.26 -6.96 -1.50
CA LEU A 115 -27.59 -6.42 -1.20
C LEU A 115 -28.17 -7.02 0.08
N ARG A 116 -27.98 -8.31 0.30
CA ARG A 116 -28.52 -9.00 1.48
C ARG A 116 -27.81 -8.64 2.78
N ARG A 117 -26.50 -8.36 2.73
CA ARG A 117 -25.66 -8.06 3.90
C ARG A 117 -25.58 -6.55 4.22
N TYR A 118 -25.63 -5.71 3.19
CA TYR A 118 -25.52 -4.24 3.28
C TYR A 118 -26.64 -3.52 2.49
N PRO A 119 -27.92 -3.80 2.75
CA PRO A 119 -29.06 -3.27 1.99
C PRO A 119 -29.09 -1.73 1.91
N GLN A 120 -28.79 -1.03 3.00
CA GLN A 120 -28.82 0.44 3.05
C GLN A 120 -27.71 1.11 2.22
N LEU A 121 -26.62 0.39 1.95
CA LEU A 121 -25.46 0.90 1.19
C LEU A 121 -25.42 0.36 -0.24
N TYR A 122 -26.39 -0.49 -0.60
CA TYR A 122 -26.42 -1.14 -1.91
C TYR A 122 -26.90 -0.17 -2.99
N ASP A 123 -25.96 0.32 -3.79
CA ASP A 123 -26.23 1.07 -5.01
C ASP A 123 -25.43 0.47 -6.17
N PRO A 124 -26.07 -0.30 -7.07
CA PRO A 124 -25.39 -0.93 -8.20
C PRO A 124 -24.97 0.06 -9.30
N SER A 125 -25.40 1.32 -9.24
CA SER A 125 -24.94 2.39 -10.13
C SER A 125 -23.65 3.04 -9.63
N ARG A 126 -23.46 3.06 -8.30
CA ARG A 126 -22.30 3.64 -7.63
C ARG A 126 -21.21 2.61 -7.35
N LEU A 127 -21.54 1.37 -7.02
CA LEU A 127 -20.59 0.37 -6.54
C LEU A 127 -20.19 -0.61 -7.65
N ASP A 128 -18.88 -0.78 -7.85
CA ASP A 128 -18.36 -1.85 -8.71
C ASP A 128 -18.32 -3.20 -7.97
N THR A 129 -18.34 -4.29 -8.73
CA THR A 129 -18.41 -5.64 -8.16
C THR A 129 -17.16 -6.05 -7.37
N SER A 130 -16.00 -5.43 -7.63
CA SER A 130 -14.77 -5.68 -6.87
C SER A 130 -14.83 -5.04 -5.48
N THR A 131 -15.40 -3.84 -5.37
CA THR A 131 -15.64 -3.15 -4.10
C THR A 131 -16.68 -3.88 -3.26
N MET A 132 -17.77 -4.35 -3.88
CA MET A 132 -18.75 -5.23 -3.21
C MET A 132 -18.11 -6.52 -2.69
N ARG A 133 -17.23 -7.15 -3.47
CA ARG A 133 -16.51 -8.37 -3.03
C ARG A 133 -15.61 -8.10 -1.83
N ARG A 134 -14.79 -7.04 -1.88
CA ARG A 134 -13.90 -6.67 -0.75
C ARG A 134 -14.69 -6.44 0.54
N ALA A 135 -15.85 -5.80 0.45
CA ALA A 135 -16.73 -5.58 1.59
C ALA A 135 -17.36 -6.88 2.16
N LEU A 136 -17.60 -7.87 1.30
CA LEU A 136 -18.10 -9.19 1.73
C LEU A 136 -17.02 -10.05 2.38
N GLU A 137 -15.76 -9.87 1.96
CA GLU A 137 -14.59 -10.60 2.46
C GLU A 137 -13.90 -9.93 3.67
N ALA A 138 -14.42 -8.78 4.12
CA ALA A 138 -13.90 -8.07 5.28
C ALA A 138 -14.05 -8.90 6.57
N GLU A 139 -13.11 -8.73 7.50
CA GLU A 139 -13.05 -9.47 8.76
C GLU A 139 -14.27 -9.22 9.66
N SER A 140 -14.82 -8.00 9.59
CA SER A 140 -16.04 -7.61 10.31
C SER A 140 -17.07 -6.96 9.37
N LYS A 141 -18.33 -6.91 9.85
CA LYS A 141 -19.43 -6.24 9.14
C LYS A 141 -19.19 -4.72 9.07
N GLU A 142 -18.56 -4.17 10.11
CA GLU A 142 -18.21 -2.76 10.25
C GLU A 142 -17.14 -2.35 9.23
N ASP A 143 -16.09 -3.17 9.06
CA ASP A 143 -15.06 -2.95 8.04
C ASP A 143 -15.63 -3.02 6.63
N GLY A 144 -16.53 -3.98 6.39
CA GLY A 144 -17.26 -4.09 5.13
C GLY A 144 -18.11 -2.85 4.83
N ARG A 145 -18.81 -2.28 5.84
CA ARG A 145 -19.52 -1.01 5.69
C ARG A 145 -18.57 0.14 5.36
N ALA A 146 -17.44 0.26 6.06
CA ALA A 146 -16.45 1.31 5.80
C ALA A 146 -15.92 1.26 4.35
N ILE A 147 -15.71 0.07 3.79
CA ILE A 147 -15.31 -0.12 2.39
C ILE A 147 -16.39 0.38 1.41
N LEU A 148 -17.67 0.11 1.70
CA LEU A 148 -18.79 0.53 0.83
C LEU A 148 -19.10 2.03 0.95
N GLU A 149 -18.94 2.60 2.14
CA GLU A 149 -19.12 4.03 2.41
C GLU A 149 -18.00 4.87 1.78
N ALA A 150 -16.77 4.35 1.74
CA ALA A 150 -15.68 4.95 1.00
C ALA A 150 -15.94 5.02 -0.52
N GLY A 151 -16.88 4.21 -1.02
CA GLY A 151 -17.24 4.12 -2.45
C GLY A 151 -16.17 3.43 -3.31
N PRO A 152 -16.37 3.30 -4.63
CA PRO A 152 -15.27 3.02 -5.52
C PRO A 152 -14.21 4.09 -5.28
N ARG A 153 -12.93 3.69 -5.17
CA ARG A 153 -11.84 4.65 -5.37
C ARG A 153 -12.21 5.42 -6.64
N PRO A 154 -12.39 6.74 -6.60
CA PRO A 154 -12.83 7.44 -7.77
C PRO A 154 -11.79 7.16 -8.84
N VAL A 155 -12.18 6.39 -9.85
CA VAL A 155 -11.51 6.41 -11.13
C VAL A 155 -11.90 7.76 -11.69
N PHE A 156 -11.26 8.81 -11.17
CA PHE A 156 -11.12 10.02 -11.95
C PHE A 156 -10.57 9.55 -13.28
N ASN A 157 -11.16 10.01 -14.38
CA ASN A 157 -10.48 10.01 -15.66
C ASN A 157 -9.22 10.86 -15.45
N SER A 158 -8.18 10.22 -14.93
CA SER A 158 -7.03 10.88 -14.36
C SER A 158 -6.38 11.66 -15.48
N ARG A 159 -6.27 12.98 -15.31
CA ARG A 159 -5.50 13.81 -16.24
C ARG A 159 -4.00 13.54 -16.11
N VAL A 160 -3.62 12.79 -15.07
CA VAL A 160 -2.26 12.38 -14.80
C VAL A 160 -1.85 11.30 -15.79
N SER A 161 -0.92 11.66 -16.68
CA SER A 161 -0.35 10.70 -17.62
C SER A 161 0.63 9.77 -16.90
N GLY A 162 0.29 8.48 -16.82
CA GLY A 162 1.21 7.45 -16.33
C GLY A 162 2.52 7.40 -17.14
N GLY A 163 2.44 7.68 -18.45
CA GLY A 163 3.61 7.78 -19.33
C GLY A 163 4.54 8.95 -18.98
N VAL A 164 3.99 10.10 -18.56
CA VAL A 164 4.79 11.25 -18.09
C VAL A 164 5.46 10.93 -16.75
N ILE A 165 4.75 10.30 -15.81
CA ILE A 165 5.34 9.84 -14.54
C ILE A 165 6.51 8.88 -14.82
N GLN A 166 6.31 7.92 -15.72
CA GLN A 166 7.32 6.96 -16.10
C GLN A 166 8.56 7.63 -16.71
N LYS A 167 8.37 8.60 -17.60
CA LYS A 167 9.48 9.42 -18.16
C LYS A 167 10.25 10.14 -17.06
N GLY A 168 9.55 10.71 -16.08
CA GLY A 168 10.18 11.35 -14.93
C GLY A 168 11.08 10.39 -14.15
N TYR A 169 10.62 9.17 -13.90
CA TYR A 169 11.42 8.11 -13.26
C TYR A 169 12.65 7.70 -14.08
N GLN A 170 12.62 7.83 -15.41
CA GLN A 170 13.73 7.50 -16.31
C GLN A 170 14.69 8.68 -16.55
N SER A 171 14.33 9.89 -16.11
CA SER A 171 15.11 11.10 -16.37
C SER A 171 16.48 11.09 -15.66
N PRO A 172 17.49 11.83 -16.17
CA PRO A 172 18.82 11.88 -15.55
C PRO A 172 18.76 12.23 -14.05
N TYR A 173 19.54 11.51 -13.24
CA TYR A 173 19.63 11.79 -11.80
C TYR A 173 20.41 13.09 -11.57
N LEU A 174 19.79 14.05 -10.89
CA LEU A 174 20.39 15.36 -10.64
C LEU A 174 21.19 15.35 -9.34
N HIS A 175 22.31 16.09 -9.30
CA HIS A 175 23.14 16.28 -8.11
C HIS A 175 23.57 14.98 -7.39
N SER A 176 23.79 13.90 -8.15
CA SER A 176 24.13 12.56 -7.63
C SER A 176 25.16 12.57 -6.49
N PRO A 177 26.34 13.24 -6.60
CA PRO A 177 27.32 13.25 -5.50
C PRO A 177 26.80 13.86 -4.19
N VAL A 178 25.94 14.87 -4.27
CA VAL A 178 25.42 15.57 -3.07
C VAL A 178 24.34 14.74 -2.36
N ILE A 179 23.64 13.87 -3.09
CA ILE A 179 22.49 13.10 -2.58
C ILE A 179 22.88 11.65 -2.25
N VAL A 180 23.70 11.01 -3.09
CA VAL A 180 24.04 9.59 -3.02
C VAL A 180 25.22 9.34 -2.08
N ASP A 181 26.26 10.17 -2.14
CA ASP A 181 27.46 9.95 -1.32
C ASP A 181 27.16 9.92 0.19
N PRO A 182 26.34 10.84 0.77
CA PRO A 182 26.00 10.77 2.20
C PRO A 182 25.24 9.51 2.61
N ILE A 183 24.42 8.98 1.69
CA ILE A 183 23.66 7.74 1.91
C ILE A 183 24.61 6.54 1.88
N LEU A 184 25.55 6.53 0.93
CA LEU A 184 26.60 5.50 0.88
C LEU A 184 27.49 5.53 2.12
N ASP A 185 27.86 6.71 2.60
CA ASP A 185 28.65 6.88 3.82
C ASP A 185 27.91 6.34 5.04
N THR A 186 26.63 6.70 5.21
CA THR A 186 25.78 6.19 6.30
C THR A 186 25.64 4.67 6.25
N LEU A 187 25.35 4.10 5.07
CA LEU A 187 25.23 2.66 4.88
C LEU A 187 26.54 1.94 5.17
N ASN A 188 27.67 2.54 4.80
CA ASN A 188 29.01 2.03 5.07
C ASN A 188 29.31 2.00 6.57
N GLU A 189 29.03 3.09 7.29
CA GLU A 189 29.16 3.15 8.75
C GLU A 189 28.32 2.06 9.42
N TYR A 190 27.06 1.91 9.02
CA TYR A 190 26.19 0.89 9.59
C TYR A 190 26.67 -0.53 9.34
N ALA A 191 27.18 -0.83 8.14
CA ALA A 191 27.75 -2.14 7.83
C ALA A 191 29.04 -2.44 8.60
N ILE A 192 29.88 -1.42 8.88
CA ILE A 192 31.07 -1.54 9.73
C ILE A 192 30.67 -1.86 11.18
N GLU A 193 29.65 -1.17 11.69
CA GLU A 193 29.18 -1.35 13.05
C GLU A 193 28.40 -2.64 13.28
N TRP A 194 28.03 -3.36 12.22
CA TRP A 194 27.21 -4.58 12.32
C TRP A 194 27.82 -5.61 13.27
N ASN A 195 27.10 -5.81 14.38
CA ASN A 195 27.43 -6.74 15.42
C ASN A 195 26.14 -7.33 16.00
N ASN A 196 25.93 -8.63 15.81
CA ASN A 196 24.76 -9.35 16.31
C ASN A 196 24.66 -9.41 17.85
N SER A 197 25.72 -9.09 18.58
CA SER A 197 25.66 -8.95 20.04
C SER A 197 25.12 -7.58 20.49
N ILE A 198 25.13 -6.58 19.60
CA ILE A 198 24.76 -5.19 19.89
C ILE A 198 23.42 -4.84 19.23
N TYR A 199 23.28 -5.13 17.94
CA TYR A 199 22.15 -4.74 17.11
C TYR A 199 21.20 -5.91 16.83
N MET A 200 19.90 -5.62 16.62
CA MET A 200 18.90 -6.65 16.35
C MET A 200 19.03 -7.27 14.95
N GLY A 201 19.62 -6.55 13.99
CA GLY A 201 19.89 -7.02 12.64
C GLY A 201 20.62 -5.94 11.84
N PRO A 202 21.25 -6.27 10.69
CA PRO A 202 21.94 -5.29 9.85
C PRO A 202 20.94 -4.55 8.97
N TYR A 203 20.01 -3.81 9.58
CA TYR A 203 18.98 -3.07 8.85
C TYR A 203 18.71 -1.68 9.41
N ALA A 204 18.31 -0.78 8.52
CA ALA A 204 17.75 0.54 8.86
C ALA A 204 16.51 0.83 8.01
N ALA A 205 15.75 1.86 8.38
CA ALA A 205 14.62 2.34 7.61
C ALA A 205 15.00 3.62 6.85
N LEU A 206 14.58 3.74 5.59
CA LEU A 206 14.66 4.97 4.79
C LEU A 206 13.31 5.67 4.84
N ILE A 207 13.25 6.75 5.61
CA ILE A 207 12.03 7.50 5.90
C ILE A 207 11.94 8.70 4.96
N GLY A 208 10.76 8.94 4.42
CA GLY A 208 10.45 10.17 3.72
C GLY A 208 9.11 10.08 3.01
N PRO A 209 8.56 11.21 2.57
CA PRO A 209 7.24 11.25 1.97
C PRO A 209 7.13 10.37 0.73
N SER A 210 5.91 9.97 0.40
CA SER A 210 5.64 9.47 -0.96
C SER A 210 6.14 10.53 -1.94
N THR A 211 6.77 10.10 -3.05
CA THR A 211 7.34 10.98 -4.09
C THR A 211 8.63 11.74 -3.75
N SER A 212 9.23 11.55 -2.57
CA SER A 212 10.54 12.16 -2.22
C SER A 212 11.75 11.58 -2.97
N GLY A 213 11.55 10.62 -3.87
CA GLY A 213 12.62 10.02 -4.68
C GLY A 213 13.33 8.82 -4.05
N LYS A 214 12.83 8.24 -2.94
CA LYS A 214 13.44 7.08 -2.26
C LYS A 214 13.80 5.91 -3.21
N SER A 215 12.84 5.46 -4.02
CA SER A 215 13.08 4.35 -4.94
C SER A 215 14.08 4.72 -6.03
N ARG A 216 14.07 5.97 -6.50
CA ARG A 216 15.04 6.48 -7.49
C ARG A 216 16.44 6.61 -6.90
N LEU A 217 16.57 7.01 -5.64
CA LEU A 217 17.82 7.00 -4.89
C LEU A 217 18.42 5.59 -4.84
N LEU A 218 17.62 4.57 -4.52
CA LEU A 218 18.09 3.18 -4.51
C LEU A 218 18.61 2.71 -5.87
N MET A 219 17.95 3.11 -6.96
CA MET A 219 18.41 2.82 -8.33
C MET A 219 19.76 3.49 -8.62
N GLU A 220 19.96 4.72 -8.14
CA GLU A 220 21.22 5.44 -8.32
C GLU A 220 22.34 4.83 -7.46
N THR A 221 22.05 4.45 -6.22
CA THR A 221 22.96 3.71 -5.33
C THR A 221 23.47 2.41 -5.97
N ALA A 222 22.67 1.76 -6.83
CA ALA A 222 23.06 0.55 -7.56
C ALA A 222 24.19 0.76 -8.58
N GLN A 223 24.55 2.01 -8.90
CA GLN A 223 25.73 2.33 -9.71
C GLN A 223 27.04 2.22 -8.91
N HIS A 224 26.96 2.27 -7.58
CA HIS A 224 28.12 2.35 -6.68
C HIS A 224 28.35 1.06 -5.90
N ILE A 225 27.29 0.33 -5.55
CA ILE A 225 27.32 -0.94 -4.82
C ILE A 225 26.38 -1.97 -5.44
N CYS A 226 26.47 -3.24 -5.03
CA CYS A 226 25.52 -4.26 -5.48
C CYS A 226 24.19 -4.08 -4.74
N VAL A 227 23.13 -3.69 -5.44
CA VAL A 227 21.78 -3.57 -4.87
C VAL A 227 20.92 -4.74 -5.33
N VAL A 228 20.37 -5.49 -4.38
CA VAL A 228 19.25 -6.43 -4.61
C VAL A 228 17.97 -5.67 -4.26
N TYR A 229 17.28 -5.17 -5.27
CA TYR A 229 16.07 -4.37 -5.08
C TYR A 229 14.80 -5.22 -5.25
N ILE A 230 13.91 -5.16 -4.27
CA ILE A 230 12.65 -5.90 -4.25
C ILE A 230 11.51 -4.97 -3.81
N CYS A 231 10.56 -4.73 -4.69
CA CYS A 231 9.35 -3.96 -4.40
C CYS A 231 8.21 -4.89 -3.95
N LEU A 232 7.74 -4.73 -2.71
CA LEU A 232 6.71 -5.55 -2.07
C LEU A 232 5.27 -5.06 -2.29
N ARG A 233 5.07 -4.11 -3.22
CA ARG A 233 3.76 -3.52 -3.57
C ARG A 233 2.67 -4.57 -3.76
N PRO A 234 1.43 -4.39 -3.26
CA PRO A 234 0.33 -5.33 -3.47
C PRO A 234 0.03 -5.63 -4.96
N LYS A 235 -0.38 -6.87 -5.26
CA LYS A 235 -0.62 -7.37 -6.64
C LYS A 235 -1.63 -6.55 -7.45
N ASP A 236 -2.63 -5.99 -6.77
CA ASP A 236 -3.76 -5.30 -7.41
C ASP A 236 -3.55 -3.78 -7.52
N LEU A 237 -2.41 -3.25 -7.06
CA LEU A 237 -2.14 -1.81 -7.06
C LEU A 237 -1.16 -1.42 -8.17
N PRO A 238 -1.61 -0.63 -9.17
CA PRO A 238 -0.70 -0.12 -10.18
C PRO A 238 0.27 0.90 -9.58
N GLY A 239 1.40 1.10 -10.25
CA GLY A 239 2.27 2.25 -10.05
C GLY A 239 3.75 1.90 -10.10
N PHE A 240 4.57 2.94 -9.93
CA PHE A 240 6.01 2.88 -10.13
C PHE A 240 6.75 3.10 -8.80
N PRO A 241 7.79 2.29 -8.53
CA PRO A 241 8.23 1.11 -9.29
C PRO A 241 7.26 -0.10 -9.16
N PRO A 242 7.19 -1.00 -10.16
CA PRO A 242 6.28 -2.14 -10.14
C PRO A 242 6.68 -3.17 -9.09
N ARG A 243 5.73 -4.05 -8.72
CA ARG A 243 5.97 -5.18 -7.80
C ARG A 243 7.02 -6.13 -8.41
N SER A 244 8.01 -6.51 -7.60
CA SER A 244 9.02 -7.50 -7.98
C SER A 244 8.44 -8.91 -8.02
N ALA A 245 8.87 -9.75 -8.98
CA ALA A 245 8.47 -11.16 -9.02
C ALA A 245 8.85 -11.93 -7.74
N LEU A 246 9.98 -11.58 -7.11
CA LEU A 246 10.43 -12.19 -5.86
C LEU A 246 9.58 -11.79 -4.63
N ALA A 247 8.73 -10.76 -4.74
CA ALA A 247 7.89 -10.31 -3.64
C ALA A 247 6.87 -11.37 -3.19
N ASP A 248 6.45 -12.26 -4.09
CA ASP A 248 5.54 -13.37 -3.75
C ASP A 248 6.20 -14.45 -2.89
N PHE A 249 7.52 -14.58 -2.97
CA PHE A 249 8.29 -15.49 -2.13
C PHE A 249 8.56 -14.88 -0.76
N ILE A 250 8.80 -13.56 -0.69
CA ILE A 250 8.95 -12.86 0.58
C ILE A 250 7.63 -12.82 1.36
N LEU A 251 6.50 -12.59 0.70
CA LEU A 251 5.17 -12.52 1.32
C LEU A 251 4.38 -13.84 1.19
N ASN A 252 5.08 -14.97 1.16
CA ASN A 252 4.47 -16.28 0.96
C ASN A 252 3.68 -16.72 2.20
N THR A 253 2.36 -16.82 2.14
CA THR A 253 1.52 -17.19 3.30
C THR A 253 1.47 -18.70 3.59
N ALA A 254 1.96 -19.55 2.69
CA ALA A 254 1.86 -21.00 2.82
C ALA A 254 2.97 -21.62 3.68
N VAL A 255 4.16 -21.01 3.69
CA VAL A 255 5.33 -21.48 4.42
C VAL A 255 6.10 -20.26 4.95
N THR A 256 5.84 -19.89 6.20
CA THR A 256 6.48 -18.76 6.88
C THR A 256 7.08 -19.19 8.20
N ASP A 257 8.32 -19.66 8.16
CA ASP A 257 9.12 -19.87 9.35
C ASP A 257 10.55 -19.36 9.11
N GLU A 258 11.35 -19.35 10.17
CA GLU A 258 12.74 -18.91 10.11
C GLU A 258 13.57 -19.79 9.16
N THR A 259 13.23 -21.07 8.99
CA THR A 259 13.93 -22.00 8.09
C THR A 259 13.72 -21.61 6.63
N TYR A 260 12.50 -21.25 6.27
CA TYR A 260 12.14 -20.77 4.94
C TYR A 260 12.87 -19.48 4.61
N TYR A 261 12.81 -18.48 5.50
CA TYR A 261 13.52 -17.21 5.30
C TYR A 261 15.05 -17.39 5.26
N THR A 262 15.59 -18.28 6.10
CA THR A 262 17.02 -18.66 6.06
C THR A 262 17.39 -19.19 4.69
N SER A 263 16.55 -20.07 4.14
CA SER A 263 16.76 -20.66 2.82
C SER A 263 16.63 -19.64 1.70
N LEU A 264 15.59 -18.80 1.73
CA LEU A 264 15.35 -17.74 0.76
C LEU A 264 16.52 -16.75 0.71
N LEU A 265 16.94 -16.23 1.86
CA LEU A 265 18.07 -15.30 1.94
C LEU A 265 19.40 -15.94 1.50
N ALA A 266 19.65 -17.19 1.91
CA ALA A 266 20.81 -17.93 1.45
C ALA A 266 20.82 -18.10 -0.07
N CYS A 267 19.67 -18.39 -0.70
CA CYS A 267 19.55 -18.50 -2.16
C CYS A 267 19.80 -17.16 -2.85
N ILE A 268 19.23 -16.06 -2.33
CA ILE A 268 19.48 -14.72 -2.86
C ILE A 268 20.99 -14.40 -2.84
N PHE A 269 21.65 -14.62 -1.70
CA PHE A 269 23.09 -14.38 -1.55
C PHE A 269 23.92 -15.32 -2.43
N GLN A 270 23.50 -16.58 -2.61
CA GLN A 270 24.17 -17.53 -3.49
C GLN A 270 24.08 -17.11 -4.95
N VAL A 271 22.92 -16.60 -5.41
CA VAL A 271 22.76 -16.09 -6.78
C VAL A 271 23.67 -14.89 -7.02
N VAL A 272 23.74 -13.96 -6.07
CA VAL A 272 24.70 -12.83 -6.11
C VAL A 272 26.14 -13.37 -6.20
N ALA A 273 26.49 -14.34 -5.36
CA ALA A 273 27.82 -14.94 -5.33
C ALA A 273 28.19 -15.60 -6.67
N ASN A 274 27.28 -16.41 -7.21
CA ASN A 274 27.46 -17.11 -8.48
C ASN A 274 27.61 -16.11 -9.63
N PHE A 275 26.77 -15.07 -9.66
CA PHE A 275 26.80 -14.05 -10.70
C PHE A 275 28.15 -13.34 -10.77
N PHE A 276 28.67 -12.84 -9.65
CA PHE A 276 29.92 -12.08 -9.65
C PHE A 276 31.17 -12.96 -9.76
N SER A 277 31.10 -14.23 -9.33
CA SER A 277 32.24 -15.17 -9.42
C SER A 277 32.58 -15.58 -10.86
N ILE A 278 31.59 -15.57 -11.77
CA ILE A 278 31.80 -15.91 -13.19
C ILE A 278 32.35 -14.72 -13.99
N GLN A 279 32.24 -13.49 -13.46
CA GLN A 279 32.75 -12.31 -14.14
C GLN A 279 34.28 -12.23 -14.11
N HIS A 280 34.86 -11.58 -15.12
CA HIS A 280 36.32 -11.36 -15.18
C HIS A 280 36.82 -10.57 -13.95
N PRO A 281 37.81 -11.10 -13.21
CA PRO A 281 38.33 -10.46 -11.98
C PRO A 281 38.85 -9.03 -12.19
N ASN A 282 39.40 -8.75 -13.37
CA ASN A 282 39.99 -7.45 -13.73
C ASN A 282 38.98 -6.49 -14.42
N GLY A 283 37.70 -6.84 -14.46
CA GLY A 283 36.66 -5.95 -15.00
C GLY A 283 36.50 -4.70 -14.13
N LYS A 284 36.25 -3.54 -14.76
CA LYS A 284 35.95 -2.30 -14.02
C LYS A 284 34.70 -2.49 -13.18
N MET A 285 34.70 -1.99 -11.94
CA MET A 285 33.57 -2.07 -11.00
C MET A 285 32.26 -1.61 -11.66
N THR A 286 32.29 -0.47 -12.35
CA THR A 286 31.12 0.10 -13.05
C THR A 286 30.53 -0.85 -14.10
N ASP A 287 31.37 -1.55 -14.86
CA ASP A 287 30.91 -2.49 -15.90
C ASP A 287 30.29 -3.75 -15.29
N ARG A 288 30.85 -4.20 -14.16
CA ARG A 288 30.38 -5.36 -13.40
C ARG A 288 29.03 -5.10 -12.74
N LEU A 289 28.88 -3.93 -12.11
CA LEU A 289 27.63 -3.45 -11.51
C LEU A 289 26.57 -3.17 -12.58
N LYS A 290 26.95 -2.58 -13.72
CA LYS A 290 26.02 -2.40 -14.85
C LYS A 290 25.42 -3.73 -15.31
N LYS A 291 26.25 -4.77 -15.50
CA LYS A 291 25.76 -6.12 -15.86
C LYS A 291 24.81 -6.69 -14.81
N TRP A 292 25.09 -6.45 -13.53
CA TRP A 292 24.20 -6.86 -12.43
C TRP A 292 22.86 -6.13 -12.49
N ASN A 293 22.89 -4.82 -12.70
CA ASN A 293 21.68 -4.00 -12.78
C ASN A 293 20.84 -4.36 -14.02
N ASP A 294 21.48 -4.69 -15.15
CA ASP A 294 20.82 -5.21 -16.34
C ASP A 294 20.21 -6.60 -16.09
N TYR A 295 20.90 -7.48 -15.34
CA TYR A 295 20.44 -8.83 -15.01
C TYR A 295 19.25 -8.85 -14.04
N THR A 296 19.22 -7.92 -13.09
CA THR A 296 18.17 -7.79 -12.08
C THR A 296 17.07 -6.79 -12.46
N GLU A 297 17.25 -6.07 -13.57
CA GLU A 297 16.34 -5.05 -14.10
C GLU A 297 16.05 -3.92 -13.08
N VAL A 298 17.01 -3.62 -12.20
CA VAL A 298 16.87 -2.66 -11.08
C VAL A 298 17.19 -1.23 -11.49
N ALA A 299 18.24 -1.04 -12.27
CA ALA A 299 18.68 0.28 -12.72
C ALA A 299 19.26 0.14 -14.13
N SER A 300 18.85 1.00 -15.06
CA SER A 300 19.53 1.06 -16.35
C SER A 300 20.32 2.36 -16.46
N SER A 301 21.54 2.23 -16.94
CA SER A 301 22.27 3.32 -17.59
C SER A 301 21.90 3.41 -19.08
N GLY A 302 20.68 3.02 -19.50
CA GLY A 302 20.31 2.91 -20.92
C GLY A 302 18.99 2.20 -21.27
N SER A 303 18.94 1.65 -22.50
CA SER A 303 17.78 1.22 -23.32
C SER A 303 17.01 -0.04 -22.86
N LEU A 304 16.82 -0.24 -21.57
CA LEU A 304 15.87 -1.24 -21.07
C LEU A 304 14.46 -0.65 -21.08
N ASP A 305 13.47 -1.43 -21.52
CA ASP A 305 12.07 -1.07 -21.37
C ASP A 305 11.67 -1.21 -19.89
N ILE A 306 12.01 -0.19 -19.09
CA ILE A 306 11.71 -0.10 -17.66
C ILE A 306 10.19 0.07 -17.42
N ALA A 307 9.35 0.07 -18.46
CA ALA A 307 7.90 0.12 -18.28
C ALA A 307 7.40 -1.03 -17.40
N ASN A 308 7.99 -2.22 -17.54
CA ASN A 308 7.59 -3.42 -16.81
C ASN A 308 8.79 -4.35 -16.54
N PRO A 309 9.76 -3.98 -15.67
CA PRO A 309 10.78 -4.92 -15.21
C PRO A 309 10.10 -6.11 -14.53
N THR A 310 10.32 -7.31 -15.07
CA THR A 310 9.72 -8.54 -14.55
C THR A 310 10.61 -9.17 -13.49
N GLN A 311 11.92 -8.87 -13.50
CA GLN A 311 12.94 -9.53 -12.69
C GLN A 311 12.88 -11.06 -12.79
N GLU A 312 12.32 -11.59 -13.88
CA GLU A 312 11.99 -13.01 -14.03
C GLU A 312 13.23 -13.87 -14.00
N LYS A 313 14.31 -13.43 -14.67
CA LYS A 313 15.55 -14.19 -14.74
C LYS A 313 16.21 -14.33 -13.37
N PHE A 314 16.37 -13.22 -12.66
CA PHE A 314 16.90 -13.22 -11.30
C PHE A 314 16.04 -14.08 -10.36
N THR A 315 14.71 -13.92 -10.43
CA THR A 315 13.77 -14.69 -9.61
C THR A 315 13.84 -16.18 -9.93
N ALA A 316 13.91 -16.55 -11.21
CA ALA A 316 14.02 -17.94 -11.65
C ALA A 316 15.31 -18.60 -11.15
N ASP A 317 16.44 -17.87 -11.16
CA ASP A 317 17.71 -18.37 -10.63
C ASP A 317 17.63 -18.55 -9.11
N VAL A 318 16.99 -17.63 -8.37
CA VAL A 318 16.76 -17.80 -6.92
C VAL A 318 15.89 -19.01 -6.63
N VAL A 319 14.78 -19.19 -7.37
CA VAL A 319 13.87 -20.34 -7.22
C VAL A 319 14.59 -21.65 -7.54
N LYS A 320 15.45 -21.66 -8.56
CA LYS A 320 16.27 -22.82 -8.91
C LYS A 320 17.22 -23.19 -7.76
N GLU A 321 17.88 -22.22 -7.14
CA GLU A 321 18.70 -22.49 -5.95
C GLU A 321 17.86 -23.01 -4.79
N MET A 322 16.64 -22.48 -4.57
CA MET A 322 15.73 -23.01 -3.55
C MET A 322 15.36 -24.49 -3.81
N GLN A 323 15.14 -24.88 -5.06
CA GLN A 323 14.85 -26.27 -5.44
C GLN A 323 16.05 -27.20 -5.21
N ASN A 324 17.28 -26.72 -5.42
CA ASN A 324 18.49 -27.49 -5.14
C ASN A 324 18.59 -27.86 -3.65
N PHE A 325 18.12 -26.99 -2.75
CA PHE A 325 18.13 -27.25 -1.30
C PHE A 325 17.04 -28.22 -0.84
N LEU A 326 15.93 -28.36 -1.58
CA LEU A 326 14.93 -29.40 -1.30
C LEU A 326 15.46 -30.82 -1.55
N THR A 327 16.49 -30.95 -2.40
CA THR A 327 17.07 -32.24 -2.81
C THR A 327 18.50 -32.46 -2.29
N GLY A 328 19.08 -31.46 -1.61
CA GLY A 328 20.46 -31.43 -1.15
C GLY A 328 20.60 -31.10 0.35
N PRO A 329 21.81 -30.76 0.83
CA PRO A 329 22.00 -30.30 2.20
C PRO A 329 21.25 -28.98 2.43
N PRO A 330 20.74 -28.70 3.65
CA PRO A 330 19.97 -27.49 3.91
C PRO A 330 20.78 -26.22 3.61
N ALA A 331 20.06 -25.16 3.22
CA ALA A 331 20.65 -23.87 2.92
C ALA A 331 21.42 -23.32 4.13
N ASN A 332 22.66 -22.87 3.89
CA ASN A 332 23.51 -22.31 4.94
C ASN A 332 23.72 -20.82 4.70
N LEU A 333 22.94 -20.01 5.42
CA LEU A 333 22.99 -18.55 5.32
C LEU A 333 24.39 -17.98 5.59
N GLN A 334 25.13 -18.52 6.56
CA GLN A 334 26.48 -18.05 6.88
C GLN A 334 27.46 -18.34 5.75
N LYS A 335 27.36 -19.51 5.12
CA LYS A 335 28.18 -19.86 3.96
C LYS A 335 27.84 -18.96 2.78
N ALA A 336 26.56 -18.83 2.44
CA ALA A 336 26.10 -18.00 1.33
C ALA A 336 26.52 -16.52 1.53
N ALA A 337 26.39 -15.98 2.74
CA ALA A 337 26.85 -14.63 3.08
C ALA A 337 28.37 -14.46 2.88
N LYS A 338 29.18 -15.46 3.26
CA LYS A 338 30.64 -15.45 3.05
C LYS A 338 31.01 -15.53 1.57
N ASP A 339 30.36 -16.41 0.82
CA ASP A 339 30.61 -16.58 -0.62
C ASP A 339 30.23 -15.31 -1.38
N MET A 340 29.09 -14.72 -1.02
CA MET A 340 28.62 -13.43 -1.53
C MET A 340 29.61 -12.31 -1.20
N ALA A 341 30.04 -12.18 0.06
CA ALA A 341 31.03 -11.18 0.48
C ALA A 341 32.34 -11.32 -0.28
N ASN A 342 32.82 -12.56 -0.48
CA ASN A 342 34.02 -12.84 -1.25
C ASN A 342 33.89 -12.42 -2.72
N SER A 343 32.76 -12.75 -3.35
CA SER A 343 32.51 -12.44 -4.77
C SER A 343 32.38 -10.93 -5.04
N THR A 344 32.00 -10.15 -4.02
CA THR A 344 31.74 -8.70 -4.10
C THR A 344 32.88 -7.83 -3.56
N LYS A 345 34.01 -8.43 -3.15
CA LYS A 345 35.21 -7.70 -2.65
C LYS A 345 35.73 -6.60 -3.57
N PHE A 346 35.46 -6.68 -4.89
CA PHE A 346 35.86 -5.66 -5.85
C PHE A 346 35.13 -4.31 -5.66
N ILE A 347 33.96 -4.32 -5.02
CA ILE A 347 33.19 -3.14 -4.64
C ILE A 347 33.84 -2.46 -3.43
N ASN A 348 34.41 -3.28 -2.53
CA ASN A 348 34.89 -2.86 -1.22
C ASN A 348 36.19 -2.04 -1.22
N LEU A 349 36.61 -1.49 -2.36
CA LEU A 349 37.80 -0.61 -2.43
C LEU A 349 37.54 0.77 -1.81
N ARG A 350 36.27 1.18 -1.66
CA ARG A 350 35.87 2.48 -1.08
C ARG A 350 34.79 2.39 0.01
N SER A 351 34.23 1.21 0.25
CA SER A 351 33.09 0.96 1.13
C SER A 351 33.23 -0.41 1.78
N SER A 352 32.78 -0.56 3.03
CA SER A 352 32.61 -1.86 3.70
C SER A 352 31.27 -2.50 3.36
N THR A 353 30.32 -1.73 2.83
CA THR A 353 29.06 -2.23 2.28
C THR A 353 29.28 -2.68 0.84
N GLY A 354 29.26 -4.00 0.65
CA GLY A 354 29.36 -4.63 -0.67
C GLY A 354 27.99 -4.92 -1.28
N VAL A 355 27.00 -5.29 -0.46
CA VAL A 355 25.65 -5.66 -0.90
C VAL A 355 24.57 -4.99 -0.05
N LEU A 356 23.63 -4.33 -0.72
CA LEU A 356 22.43 -3.74 -0.13
C LEU A 356 21.19 -4.54 -0.58
N LEU A 357 20.46 -5.12 0.37
CA LEU A 357 19.13 -5.65 0.11
C LEU A 357 18.09 -4.56 0.40
N ALA A 358 17.50 -3.99 -0.65
CA ALA A 358 16.51 -2.93 -0.55
C ALA A 358 15.10 -3.52 -0.69
N LEU A 359 14.31 -3.43 0.38
CA LEU A 359 12.91 -3.84 0.38
C LEU A 359 12.05 -2.58 0.30
N ASP A 360 11.53 -2.26 -0.88
CA ASP A 360 10.60 -1.15 -1.10
C ASP A 360 9.16 -1.60 -0.83
N GLU A 361 8.28 -0.66 -0.45
CA GLU A 361 6.93 -0.95 0.05
C GLU A 361 6.97 -1.90 1.27
N ALA A 362 7.98 -1.72 2.14
CA ALA A 362 8.29 -2.60 3.27
C ALA A 362 7.13 -2.76 4.27
N ARG A 363 6.17 -1.82 4.29
CA ARG A 363 4.91 -1.94 5.04
C ARG A 363 4.18 -3.28 4.82
N ALA A 364 4.35 -3.92 3.67
CA ALA A 364 3.77 -5.24 3.40
C ALA A 364 4.30 -6.32 4.36
N LEU A 365 5.51 -6.15 4.92
CA LEU A 365 6.08 -7.07 5.90
C LEU A 365 5.40 -6.99 7.28
N LEU A 366 4.63 -5.94 7.54
CA LEU A 366 3.90 -5.79 8.81
C LEU A 366 2.65 -6.66 8.88
N GLN A 367 2.26 -7.28 7.77
CA GLN A 367 1.15 -8.24 7.72
C GLN A 367 1.56 -9.57 8.37
N SER A 368 0.58 -10.26 8.97
CA SER A 368 0.77 -11.63 9.46
C SER A 368 0.29 -12.64 8.41
N PRO A 369 1.04 -13.73 8.17
CA PRO A 369 0.66 -14.77 7.21
C PRO A 369 -0.59 -15.55 7.65
N ILE A 370 -0.81 -15.63 8.97
CA ILE A 370 -1.98 -16.22 9.63
C ILE A 370 -2.37 -15.27 10.78
N PRO A 371 -3.67 -15.06 11.07
CA PRO A 371 -4.10 -14.32 12.26
C PRO A 371 -3.42 -14.85 13.53
N ASP A 372 -3.01 -13.95 14.43
CA ASP A 372 -2.31 -14.24 15.71
C ASP A 372 -0.86 -14.75 15.64
N ASN A 373 -0.27 -14.91 14.44
CA ASN A 373 1.14 -15.27 14.25
C ASN A 373 2.06 -14.04 14.10
N ASP A 374 3.37 -14.30 14.24
CA ASP A 374 4.46 -13.40 13.86
C ASP A 374 4.22 -12.73 12.51
N THR A 375 4.44 -11.43 12.44
CA THR A 375 4.45 -10.72 11.15
C THR A 375 5.61 -11.21 10.28
N PHE A 376 5.50 -11.07 8.95
CA PHE A 376 6.61 -11.37 8.03
C PHE A 376 7.90 -10.66 8.47
N PHE A 377 7.78 -9.41 8.93
CA PHE A 377 8.90 -8.63 9.45
C PHE A 377 9.56 -9.27 10.66
N ARG A 378 8.79 -9.81 11.62
CA ARG A 378 9.37 -10.42 12.83
C ARG A 378 10.20 -11.66 12.48
N ILE A 379 9.68 -12.51 11.61
CA ILE A 379 10.38 -13.71 11.12
C ILE A 379 11.64 -13.29 10.33
N PHE A 380 11.48 -12.38 9.37
CA PHE A 380 12.57 -11.84 8.57
C PHE A 380 13.68 -11.23 9.45
N ARG A 381 13.32 -10.43 10.46
CA ARG A 381 14.24 -9.82 11.42
C ARG A 381 15.03 -10.87 12.20
N GLY A 382 14.35 -11.93 12.66
CA GLY A 382 15.00 -13.06 13.32
C GLY A 382 16.03 -13.73 12.41
N THR A 383 15.70 -13.93 11.14
CA THR A 383 16.62 -14.52 10.17
C THR A 383 17.84 -13.64 9.88
N ILE A 384 17.66 -12.33 9.60
CA ILE A 384 18.78 -11.44 9.28
C ILE A 384 19.73 -11.22 10.47
N HIS A 385 19.27 -11.45 11.70
CA HIS A 385 20.13 -11.44 12.89
C HIS A 385 21.27 -12.47 12.80
N ASN A 386 21.03 -13.59 12.10
CA ASN A 386 21.99 -14.68 11.93
C ASN A 386 23.03 -14.40 10.83
N ILE A 387 22.99 -13.24 10.17
CA ILE A 387 24.00 -12.83 9.19
C ILE A 387 25.32 -12.55 9.91
N PRO A 388 26.45 -13.17 9.50
CA PRO A 388 27.73 -12.94 10.16
C PRO A 388 28.18 -11.48 10.07
N THR A 389 28.94 -11.04 11.08
CA THR A 389 29.56 -9.71 11.10
C THR A 389 30.65 -9.58 10.05
N GLY A 390 30.88 -8.36 9.55
CA GLY A 390 31.94 -8.09 8.56
C GLY A 390 31.72 -8.68 7.16
N MET A 391 30.49 -9.10 6.82
CA MET A 391 30.16 -9.61 5.48
C MET A 391 29.81 -8.51 4.47
N GLY A 392 29.73 -7.24 4.90
CA GLY A 392 29.36 -6.12 4.03
C GLY A 392 27.93 -6.20 3.48
N ILE A 393 27.02 -6.87 4.21
CA ILE A 393 25.60 -6.97 3.90
C ILE A 393 24.84 -5.97 4.77
N PHE A 394 24.00 -5.16 4.16
CA PHE A 394 23.05 -4.32 4.87
C PHE A 394 21.67 -4.36 4.21
N ILE A 395 20.61 -4.19 5.00
CA ILE A 395 19.22 -4.21 4.55
C ILE A 395 18.62 -2.81 4.74
N LEU A 396 17.95 -2.29 3.71
CA LEU A 396 17.22 -1.02 3.81
C LEU A 396 15.72 -1.28 3.59
N LEU A 397 14.92 -0.93 4.60
CA LEU A 397 13.47 -0.97 4.54
C LEU A 397 12.96 0.39 4.06
N VAL A 398 12.34 0.41 2.89
CA VAL A 398 11.86 1.63 2.23
C VAL A 398 10.34 1.64 2.21
N ASP A 399 9.77 2.83 2.33
CA ASP A 399 8.32 3.08 2.45
C ASP A 399 7.75 2.73 3.82
N THR A 400 7.90 3.69 4.75
CA THR A 400 7.39 3.60 6.11
C THR A 400 6.50 4.80 6.42
N THR A 401 5.42 4.99 5.66
CA THR A 401 4.26 5.74 6.19
C THR A 401 3.62 5.00 7.38
N SER A 402 4.00 3.74 7.62
CA SER A 402 3.81 3.02 8.88
C SER A 402 4.70 3.60 9.98
N HIS A 403 4.18 3.79 11.19
CA HIS A 403 4.94 4.28 12.35
C HIS A 403 6.37 3.68 12.39
N VAL A 404 7.39 4.53 12.48
CA VAL A 404 8.80 4.11 12.66
C VAL A 404 8.93 3.05 13.77
N ALA A 405 8.07 3.15 14.80
CA ALA A 405 7.90 2.19 15.87
C ALA A 405 7.59 0.74 15.42
N ASN A 406 6.87 0.54 14.31
CA ASN A 406 6.50 -0.78 13.79
C ASN A 406 7.72 -1.59 13.34
N PHE A 407 8.72 -0.90 12.79
CA PHE A 407 10.03 -1.48 12.49
C PHE A 407 11.04 -1.31 13.63
N SER A 408 10.65 -0.61 14.71
CA SER A 408 11.52 -0.24 15.83
C SER A 408 11.04 -0.76 17.20
N ILE A 409 10.41 -1.94 17.25
CA ILE A 409 9.91 -2.51 18.50
C ILE A 409 11.10 -2.84 19.42
N LYS A 410 11.29 -2.02 20.47
CA LYS A 410 12.18 -2.32 21.61
C LYS A 410 11.75 -3.65 22.24
N SER A 411 12.72 -4.48 22.58
CA SER A 411 12.50 -5.84 23.11
C SER A 411 11.66 -5.94 24.39
N THR A 412 11.39 -4.83 25.07
CA THR A 412 10.55 -4.77 26.28
C THR A 412 9.06 -4.99 26.01
N PHE A 413 8.60 -4.87 24.76
CA PHE A 413 7.20 -5.10 24.37
C PHE A 413 7.02 -6.37 23.52
N ASP A 414 8.08 -7.17 23.34
CA ASP A 414 7.97 -8.45 22.64
C ASP A 414 7.38 -9.49 23.60
N SER A 415 6.17 -9.97 23.33
CA SER A 415 5.42 -10.88 24.20
C SER A 415 6.10 -12.24 24.40
N GLY A 416 7.14 -12.55 23.62
CA GLY A 416 7.99 -13.73 23.77
C GLY A 416 9.16 -13.57 24.74
N GLY A 417 9.43 -12.37 25.27
CA GLY A 417 10.58 -12.05 26.11
C GLY A 417 10.47 -12.50 27.57
N ARG A 418 10.08 -13.75 27.83
CA ARG A 418 10.43 -14.39 29.10
C ARG A 418 11.87 -14.88 28.96
N TYR A 419 12.74 -14.47 29.87
CA TYR A 419 14.14 -14.88 30.07
C TYR A 419 15.26 -13.94 29.54
N LYS A 420 15.91 -13.27 30.51
CA LYS A 420 17.29 -12.74 30.54
C LYS A 420 17.66 -11.62 29.55
N PHE A 421 17.41 -10.37 29.95
CA PHE A 421 17.95 -9.18 29.30
C PHE A 421 19.36 -8.82 29.82
N GLU A 422 20.39 -9.35 29.17
CA GLU A 422 21.77 -8.81 29.22
C GLU A 422 22.21 -8.14 27.90
N ARG A 423 21.37 -8.14 26.85
CA ARG A 423 21.76 -7.68 25.51
C ARG A 423 21.31 -6.25 25.23
N LYS A 424 22.16 -5.47 24.55
CA LYS A 424 21.91 -4.04 24.24
C LYS A 424 20.85 -3.81 23.15
N ASN A 425 20.38 -4.85 22.45
CA ASN A 425 19.24 -4.86 21.49
C ASN A 425 19.00 -3.52 20.77
N ARG A 426 20.05 -2.97 20.18
CA ARG A 426 20.02 -1.67 19.50
C ARG A 426 19.45 -1.80 18.10
N LEU A 427 18.95 -0.68 17.60
CA LEU A 427 18.56 -0.49 16.21
C LEU A 427 19.40 0.63 15.63
N TYR A 428 19.66 0.57 14.34
CA TYR A 428 20.29 1.67 13.62
C TYR A 428 19.33 2.85 13.52
N GLU A 429 19.88 4.05 13.46
CA GLU A 429 19.06 5.26 13.29
C GLU A 429 18.42 5.25 11.90
N PRO A 430 17.13 5.58 11.78
CA PRO A 430 16.49 5.73 10.48
C PRO A 430 17.14 6.85 9.67
N ILE A 431 17.18 6.67 8.35
CA ILE A 431 17.72 7.64 7.41
C ILE A 431 16.56 8.55 6.98
N TYR A 432 16.60 9.82 7.40
CA TYR A 432 15.56 10.81 7.09
C TYR A 432 15.96 11.77 5.96
N GLN A 433 17.27 11.96 5.76
CA GLN A 433 17.77 13.06 4.94
C GLN A 433 18.02 12.58 3.51
N ILE A 434 17.10 12.93 2.61
CA ILE A 434 17.35 12.92 1.16
C ILE A 434 17.44 14.39 0.74
N ALA A 435 18.65 14.87 0.48
CA ALA A 435 18.95 16.27 0.16
C ALA A 435 18.47 16.68 -1.26
N SER A 436 17.16 16.56 -1.48
CA SER A 436 16.50 16.70 -2.79
C SER A 436 15.58 17.91 -2.90
N PHE A 437 15.37 18.67 -1.81
CA PHE A 437 14.35 19.71 -1.72
C PHE A 437 14.45 20.76 -2.83
N ASP A 438 15.67 21.17 -3.19
CA ASP A 438 15.95 22.19 -4.19
C ASP A 438 16.73 21.62 -5.39
N ALA A 439 16.80 20.30 -5.55
CA ALA A 439 17.64 19.66 -6.57
C ALA A 439 17.19 19.93 -8.02
N MET A 440 15.98 20.47 -8.24
CA MET A 440 15.51 20.89 -9.56
C MET A 440 15.54 22.42 -9.75
N VAL A 441 15.97 23.17 -8.75
CA VAL A 441 15.94 24.63 -8.74
C VAL A 441 17.18 25.17 -9.44
N SER A 442 17.00 26.19 -10.29
CA SER A 442 18.14 26.88 -10.89
C SER A 442 18.99 27.54 -9.80
N PRO A 443 20.33 27.46 -9.86
CA PRO A 443 21.21 28.20 -8.96
C PRO A 443 21.04 29.72 -9.11
N ASP A 444 20.52 30.18 -10.25
CA ASP A 444 20.28 31.60 -10.48
C ASP A 444 19.07 32.10 -9.67
N PRO A 445 19.22 33.21 -8.92
CA PRO A 445 18.12 33.80 -8.17
C PRO A 445 17.04 34.33 -9.14
N PRO A 446 15.76 34.32 -8.72
CA PRO A 446 14.68 34.84 -9.55
C PRO A 446 14.87 36.34 -9.79
N GLN A 447 14.75 36.76 -11.04
CA GLN A 447 14.97 38.15 -11.46
C GLN A 447 13.75 39.05 -11.23
N SER A 448 12.61 38.49 -10.81
CA SER A 448 11.39 39.23 -10.52
C SER A 448 10.49 38.49 -9.52
N TRP A 449 9.59 39.21 -8.88
CA TRP A 449 8.55 38.63 -8.02
C TRP A 449 7.67 37.64 -8.79
N GLY A 450 7.34 37.94 -10.06
CA GLY A 450 6.59 37.04 -10.93
C GLY A 450 7.32 35.71 -11.18
N ALA A 451 8.64 35.75 -11.36
CA ALA A 451 9.46 34.54 -11.49
C ALA A 451 9.52 33.76 -10.16
N LEU A 452 9.60 34.45 -9.02
CA LEU A 452 9.64 33.84 -7.69
C LEU A 452 8.36 33.03 -7.39
N VAL A 453 7.19 33.57 -7.71
CA VAL A 453 5.88 32.94 -7.42
C VAL A 453 5.34 32.10 -8.59
N SER A 454 6.10 31.93 -9.66
CA SER A 454 5.66 31.18 -10.83
C SER A 454 5.42 29.70 -10.49
N PRO A 455 4.31 29.09 -10.93
CA PRO A 455 4.05 27.67 -10.71
C PRO A 455 5.19 26.77 -11.17
N GLU A 456 5.80 27.08 -12.32
CA GLU A 456 6.98 26.36 -12.83
C GLU A 456 8.12 26.31 -11.80
N ARG A 457 8.42 27.45 -11.17
CA ARG A 457 9.49 27.52 -10.17
C ARG A 457 9.09 26.77 -8.90
N LEU A 458 7.85 26.94 -8.44
CA LEU A 458 7.35 26.31 -7.21
C LEU A 458 7.32 24.78 -7.32
N PHE A 459 7.01 24.22 -8.49
CA PHE A 459 7.04 22.77 -8.72
C PHE A 459 8.46 22.16 -8.66
N LYS A 460 9.51 22.98 -8.76
CA LYS A 460 10.91 22.52 -8.64
C LYS A 460 11.38 22.40 -7.18
N TYR A 461 10.57 22.85 -6.21
CA TYR A 461 10.87 22.71 -4.79
C TYR A 461 10.09 21.54 -4.15
N GLY A 462 10.69 20.91 -3.15
CA GLY A 462 10.08 19.83 -2.38
C GLY A 462 10.10 18.51 -3.14
N SER A 463 8.92 18.02 -3.54
CA SER A 463 8.82 16.73 -4.20
C SER A 463 9.25 16.80 -5.67
N LEU A 464 10.32 16.07 -5.99
CA LEU A 464 10.93 15.98 -7.32
C LEU A 464 9.95 15.54 -8.41
N ILE A 465 8.91 14.78 -8.07
CA ILE A 465 7.98 14.26 -9.06
C ILE A 465 7.21 15.39 -9.77
N PHE A 466 6.90 16.49 -9.06
CA PHE A 466 6.12 17.58 -9.63
C PHE A 466 6.94 18.37 -10.64
N GLY A 467 8.19 18.70 -10.31
CA GLY A 467 9.11 19.36 -11.23
C GLY A 467 9.43 18.48 -12.45
N ALA A 468 9.64 17.18 -12.24
CA ALA A 468 9.87 16.23 -13.33
C ALA A 468 8.63 16.11 -14.24
N TYR A 469 7.43 15.98 -13.66
CA TYR A 469 6.19 15.93 -14.40
C TYR A 469 5.98 17.20 -15.22
N PHE A 470 6.17 18.38 -14.62
CA PHE A 470 6.03 19.66 -15.31
C PHE A 470 6.95 19.74 -16.53
N ARG A 471 8.24 19.42 -16.35
CA ARG A 471 9.24 19.43 -17.42
C ARG A 471 8.85 18.49 -18.56
N ASP A 472 8.48 17.26 -18.23
CA ASP A 472 8.23 16.22 -19.23
C ASP A 472 6.89 16.42 -19.95
N ALA A 473 5.84 16.84 -19.24
CA ALA A 473 4.55 17.19 -19.86
C ALA A 473 4.64 18.46 -20.73
N HIS A 474 5.45 19.44 -20.33
CA HIS A 474 5.73 20.62 -21.14
C HIS A 474 6.49 20.26 -22.43
N ALA A 475 7.46 19.35 -22.34
CA ALA A 475 8.16 18.83 -23.52
C ALA A 475 7.23 18.07 -24.50
N GLU A 476 6.15 17.47 -23.99
CA GLU A 476 5.08 16.86 -24.78
C GLU A 476 4.06 17.87 -25.35
N GLN A 477 4.32 19.18 -25.23
CA GLN A 477 3.44 20.25 -25.72
C GLN A 477 2.03 20.25 -25.09
N GLN A 478 1.88 19.71 -23.87
CA GLN A 478 0.65 19.89 -23.10
C GLN A 478 0.49 21.36 -22.68
N SER A 479 -0.75 21.86 -22.59
CA SER A 479 -0.98 23.24 -22.15
C SER A 479 -0.63 23.41 -20.67
N THR A 480 -0.16 24.60 -20.28
CA THR A 480 0.28 24.87 -18.90
C THR A 480 -0.85 24.62 -17.89
N GLU A 481 -2.09 24.96 -18.25
CA GLU A 481 -3.28 24.76 -17.42
C GLU A 481 -3.61 23.27 -17.21
N ALA A 482 -3.41 22.44 -18.24
CA ALA A 482 -3.60 21.00 -18.16
C ALA A 482 -2.55 20.36 -17.26
N ILE A 483 -1.28 20.77 -17.41
CA ILE A 483 -0.16 20.31 -16.57
C ILE A 483 -0.41 20.68 -15.10
N TYR A 484 -0.79 21.93 -14.84
CA TYR A 484 -1.10 22.42 -13.49
C TYR A 484 -2.22 21.60 -12.84
N SER A 485 -3.33 21.38 -13.58
CA SER A 485 -4.45 20.59 -13.09
C SER A 485 -4.04 19.15 -12.77
N ALA A 486 -3.25 18.52 -13.63
CA ALA A 486 -2.77 17.15 -13.43
C ALA A 486 -1.81 17.06 -12.23
N ILE A 487 -0.93 18.04 -12.03
CA ILE A 487 -0.02 18.07 -10.87
C ILE A 487 -0.81 18.24 -9.57
N LEU A 488 -1.82 19.12 -9.52
CA LEU A 488 -2.66 19.27 -8.34
C LEU A 488 -3.50 18.01 -8.05
N GLU A 489 -4.01 17.37 -9.10
CA GLU A 489 -4.72 16.09 -8.99
C GLU A 489 -3.79 14.99 -8.43
N LEU A 490 -2.57 14.87 -8.96
CA LEU A 490 -1.55 13.94 -8.46
C LEU A 490 -1.18 14.22 -7.00
N ALA A 491 -0.97 15.50 -6.65
CA ALA A 491 -0.67 15.94 -5.30
C ALA A 491 -1.80 15.58 -4.33
N PHE A 492 -3.05 15.81 -4.73
CA PHE A 492 -4.23 15.45 -3.94
C PHE A 492 -4.38 13.94 -3.74
N PHE A 493 -4.12 13.14 -4.79
CA PHE A 493 -4.11 11.67 -4.69
C PHE A 493 -3.03 11.17 -3.74
N LYS A 494 -1.81 11.69 -3.83
CA LYS A 494 -0.70 11.27 -2.96
C LYS A 494 -0.94 11.65 -1.51
N PHE A 495 -1.59 12.78 -1.30
CA PHE A 495 -2.06 13.21 -0.01
C PHE A 495 -3.08 12.22 0.62
N HIS A 496 -3.98 11.64 -0.19
CA HIS A 496 -4.97 10.65 0.28
C HIS A 496 -4.45 9.21 0.39
N GLU A 497 -3.52 8.77 -0.47
CA GLU A 497 -2.96 7.40 -0.45
C GLU A 497 -2.01 7.13 0.71
N SER A 498 -1.37 8.17 1.27
CA SER A 498 -0.38 8.03 2.35
C SER A 498 -0.98 7.52 3.67
N MET A 499 -2.31 7.51 3.81
CA MET A 499 -2.98 7.30 5.09
C MET A 499 -4.15 6.29 4.96
N ALA A 500 -3.93 4.98 5.19
CA ALA A 500 -4.97 3.98 5.50
C ALA A 500 -4.41 2.63 6.04
N PRO A 501 -5.13 1.88 6.92
CA PRO A 501 -6.55 2.06 7.32
C PRO A 501 -6.81 2.28 8.84
N LEU A 502 -8.04 2.77 9.12
CA LEU A 502 -8.81 2.87 10.39
C LEU A 502 -8.84 4.18 11.20
N THR A 503 -7.90 5.12 11.04
CA THR A 503 -8.01 6.50 11.61
C THR A 503 -7.95 7.62 10.56
N SER A 504 -7.77 7.24 9.29
CA SER A 504 -7.04 8.07 8.33
C SER A 504 -7.84 9.07 7.51
N THR A 505 -9.17 9.00 7.47
CA THR A 505 -9.97 10.10 6.90
C THR A 505 -9.91 11.37 7.76
N ARG A 506 -9.52 11.27 9.04
CA ARG A 506 -9.43 12.43 9.94
C ARG A 506 -8.03 13.04 9.96
N SER A 507 -6.98 12.23 9.87
CA SER A 507 -5.59 12.70 9.79
C SER A 507 -5.26 13.35 8.44
N SER A 508 -5.88 12.90 7.35
CA SER A 508 -5.76 13.56 6.04
C SER A 508 -6.29 14.99 6.10
N LEU A 509 -7.47 15.19 6.68
CA LEU A 509 -8.06 16.52 6.83
C LEU A 509 -7.23 17.42 7.77
N HIS A 510 -6.59 16.85 8.79
CA HIS A 510 -5.66 17.56 9.69
C HIS A 510 -4.43 18.11 8.95
N LEU A 511 -3.73 17.30 8.16
CA LEU A 511 -2.56 17.75 7.38
C LEU A 511 -2.99 18.71 6.25
N MET A 512 -4.20 18.56 5.68
CA MET A 512 -4.74 19.46 4.65
C MET A 512 -4.97 20.84 5.24
N LEU A 513 -5.57 20.89 6.43
CA LEU A 513 -5.83 22.12 7.16
C LEU A 513 -4.52 22.77 7.68
N LEU A 514 -3.57 22.01 8.23
CA LEU A 514 -2.27 22.53 8.66
C LEU A 514 -1.46 23.09 7.49
N THR A 515 -1.44 22.40 6.35
CA THR A 515 -0.72 22.87 5.15
C THR A 515 -1.40 24.12 4.56
N ALA A 516 -2.74 24.20 4.61
CA ALA A 516 -3.48 25.38 4.17
C ALA A 516 -3.35 26.57 5.15
N ILE A 517 -3.38 26.33 6.46
CA ILE A 517 -3.25 27.37 7.51
C ILE A 517 -1.83 27.93 7.55
N THR A 518 -0.80 27.08 7.48
CA THR A 518 0.62 27.52 7.47
C THR A 518 0.98 28.35 6.23
N SER A 519 0.28 28.15 5.12
CA SER A 519 0.45 28.96 3.90
C SER A 519 -0.42 30.23 3.85
N ALA A 520 -1.43 30.35 4.71
CA ALA A 520 -2.40 31.46 4.68
C ALA A 520 -2.20 32.55 5.75
N HIS A 521 -1.52 32.27 6.88
CA HIS A 521 -1.42 33.22 8.00
C HIS A 521 -0.02 33.76 8.24
N ASN A 522 0.13 35.06 8.00
CA ASN A 522 1.23 35.91 8.43
C ASN A 522 0.98 36.29 9.91
N CYS A 523 1.42 35.50 10.89
CA CYS A 523 1.65 35.91 12.30
C CYS A 523 2.20 34.71 13.09
N ASP A 524 3.37 34.90 13.71
CA ASP A 524 4.11 34.02 14.62
C ASP A 524 4.48 32.61 14.11
N MET A 525 5.80 32.41 13.99
CA MET A 525 6.47 31.27 13.37
C MET A 525 6.07 29.92 13.98
N VAL A 526 5.20 29.18 13.28
CA VAL A 526 4.96 27.75 13.53
C VAL A 526 5.91 26.95 12.63
N MET A 527 6.94 26.33 13.21
CA MET A 527 7.83 25.41 12.48
C MET A 527 7.08 24.11 12.18
N SER A 528 6.77 23.87 10.90
CA SER A 528 6.39 22.54 10.42
C SER A 528 7.67 21.80 10.02
N ASN A 529 7.86 20.59 10.54
CA ASN A 529 8.94 19.69 10.10
C ASN A 529 8.67 19.09 8.70
N TYR A 530 7.50 19.37 8.11
CA TYR A 530 7.22 19.06 6.73
C TYR A 530 7.86 20.14 5.84
N PRO A 531 8.64 19.79 4.80
CA PRO A 531 8.93 20.76 3.77
C PRO A 531 7.58 21.23 3.26
N SER A 532 7.26 22.53 3.41
CA SER A 532 6.03 23.10 2.87
C SER A 532 6.04 22.86 1.37
N GLN A 533 5.43 21.76 0.92
CA GLN A 533 5.37 21.43 -0.48
C GLN A 533 4.31 22.35 -1.05
N PHE A 534 4.73 23.46 -1.66
CA PHE A 534 3.82 24.45 -2.26
C PHE A 534 2.73 23.80 -3.10
N THR A 535 3.07 22.70 -3.78
CA THR A 535 2.14 21.87 -4.55
C THR A 535 1.07 21.17 -3.70
N LEU A 536 1.47 20.54 -2.58
CA LEU A 536 0.51 19.91 -1.66
C LEU A 536 -0.38 20.96 -0.99
N ALA A 537 0.21 22.11 -0.63
CA ALA A 537 -0.53 23.26 -0.09
C ALA A 537 -1.57 23.77 -1.10
N ALA A 538 -1.19 23.94 -2.36
CA ALA A 538 -2.08 24.37 -3.42
C ALA A 538 -3.20 23.34 -3.67
N ALA A 539 -2.89 22.04 -3.63
CA ALA A 539 -3.88 20.98 -3.77
C ALA A 539 -4.88 20.97 -2.60
N ALA A 540 -4.38 21.15 -1.37
CA ALA A 540 -5.20 21.26 -0.17
C ALA A 540 -6.14 22.48 -0.25
N VAL A 541 -5.60 23.67 -0.55
CA VAL A 541 -6.40 24.91 -0.69
C VAL A 541 -7.47 24.74 -1.77
N ASN A 542 -7.14 24.13 -2.92
CA ASN A 542 -8.10 23.88 -3.98
C ASN A 542 -9.24 22.95 -3.54
N TYR A 543 -8.94 21.89 -2.79
CA TYR A 543 -9.95 20.98 -2.24
C TYR A 543 -10.85 21.67 -1.20
N LEU A 544 -10.26 22.56 -0.41
CA LEU A 544 -10.85 23.28 0.70
C LEU A 544 -11.70 24.50 0.29
N GLN A 545 -11.79 24.82 -1.01
CA GLN A 545 -12.71 25.85 -1.52
C GLN A 545 -14.20 25.50 -1.30
N ASP A 546 -14.51 24.21 -1.12
CA ASP A 546 -15.85 23.75 -0.77
C ASP A 546 -16.06 23.87 0.75
N GLU A 547 -16.96 24.76 1.14
CA GLU A 547 -17.29 25.05 2.55
C GLU A 547 -17.71 23.80 3.33
N ASN A 548 -18.41 22.84 2.68
CA ASN A 548 -18.80 21.60 3.35
C ASN A 548 -17.57 20.74 3.70
N LYS A 549 -16.58 20.71 2.81
CA LYS A 549 -15.32 19.99 3.05
C LYS A 549 -14.49 20.68 4.11
N TRP A 550 -14.46 22.01 4.12
CA TRP A 550 -13.81 22.80 5.16
C TRP A 550 -14.37 22.49 6.55
N ILE A 551 -15.70 22.50 6.68
CA ILE A 551 -16.39 22.16 7.93
C ILE A 551 -16.11 20.71 8.35
N GLN A 552 -16.11 19.76 7.40
CA GLN A 552 -15.73 18.38 7.68
C GLN A 552 -14.29 18.27 8.20
N CYS A 553 -13.35 19.04 7.65
CA CYS A 553 -11.97 19.07 8.12
C CYS A 553 -11.85 19.56 9.56
N ILE A 554 -12.52 20.67 9.87
CA ILE A 554 -12.51 21.25 11.21
C ILE A 554 -13.12 20.28 12.22
N ASN A 555 -14.25 19.65 11.89
CA ASN A 555 -14.89 18.67 12.77
C ASN A 555 -14.00 17.45 13.04
N ALA A 556 -13.29 16.97 12.01
CA ALA A 556 -12.31 15.90 12.15
C ALA A 556 -11.15 16.31 13.08
N LEU A 557 -10.62 17.53 12.90
CA LEU A 557 -9.55 18.10 13.73
C LEU A 557 -9.95 18.17 15.21
N ILE A 558 -11.11 18.77 15.49
CA ILE A 558 -11.65 18.90 16.84
C ILE A 558 -11.83 17.52 17.48
N THR A 559 -12.31 16.54 16.71
CA THR A 559 -12.49 15.17 17.22
C THR A 559 -11.16 14.53 17.60
N ILE A 560 -10.11 14.66 16.78
CA ILE A 560 -8.77 14.09 17.07
C ILE A 560 -8.20 14.70 18.36
N VAL A 561 -8.24 16.03 18.48
CA VAL A 561 -7.70 16.75 19.63
C VAL A 561 -8.46 16.39 20.91
N LEU A 562 -9.79 16.31 20.85
CA LEU A 562 -10.61 15.95 22.00
C LEU A 562 -10.41 14.50 22.48
N HIS A 563 -10.06 13.58 21.58
CA HIS A 563 -9.87 12.16 21.92
C HIS A 563 -8.43 11.80 22.29
N GLY A 564 -7.50 12.77 22.27
CA GLY A 564 -6.09 12.51 22.60
C GLY A 564 -5.42 11.48 21.69
N LEU A 565 -5.92 11.32 20.46
CA LEU A 565 -5.44 10.32 19.48
C LEU A 565 -4.04 10.66 18.92
N ASP A 566 -3.46 11.78 19.34
CA ASP A 566 -2.13 12.27 18.98
C ASP A 566 -1.04 11.68 19.92
N ALA A 567 -1.16 10.39 20.24
CA ALA A 567 -0.19 9.71 21.09
C ALA A 567 1.12 9.47 20.33
N ALA A 568 2.22 9.97 20.88
CA ALA A 568 3.68 9.79 20.69
C ALA A 568 4.29 8.99 19.49
N GLY A 569 3.56 8.11 18.80
CA GLY A 569 3.95 7.47 17.53
C GLY A 569 3.50 8.21 16.26
N GLY A 570 2.55 9.16 16.36
CA GLY A 570 2.04 9.97 15.24
C GLY A 570 2.98 11.10 14.78
N ALA A 571 3.91 11.53 15.63
CA ALA A 571 4.89 12.56 15.24
C ALA A 571 5.81 12.11 14.09
N GLY A 572 6.08 10.80 13.97
CA GLY A 572 6.78 10.24 12.82
C GLY A 572 5.95 10.26 11.53
N GLU A 573 4.63 10.17 11.66
CA GLU A 573 3.62 10.30 10.60
C GLU A 573 3.46 11.75 10.12
N LEU A 574 3.70 12.72 11.02
CA LEU A 574 3.70 14.16 10.69
C LEU A 574 5.04 14.63 10.08
N ALA A 575 6.10 13.83 10.20
CA ALA A 575 7.44 14.13 9.68
C ALA A 575 7.80 13.36 8.39
N SER A 576 7.08 12.29 8.07
CA SER A 576 7.14 11.54 6.79
C SER A 576 6.06 12.01 5.84
#